data_AF-A0A8S1ECN0-F1
#
_entry.id   AF-A0A8S1ECN0-F1
#
_cell.length_a   1.000
_cell.length_b   1.000
_cell.length_c   1.000
_cell.angle_alpha   90.00
_cell.angle_beta   90.00
_cell.angle_gamma   90.00
#
_symmetry.space_group_name_H-M   'P 1'
#
loop_
_entity.id
_entity.type
_entity.pdbx_description
1 polymer ?
#
loop_
_entity_poly.entity_id
_entity_poly.type
_entity_poly.pdbx_seq_one_letter_code
_entity_poly.pdbx_strand_id
1 'polypeptide(L)'
;MVHPGVQSTFQKLSEGRKEYRYIIFKIEEREVIVEAAVTPEELGITSDDYDDSSKAAFEKFVEDIKARTDNLQDCRYAVFDFKFTCSRVGAGTSKMDKIVFLQICPDGASIKKKMVYASSASAIKASLGTGKILQFQASGVKVDASCKNAYDLLHNKHQHSYIIFKIDKNDTAIVVEKVGDKNAPYSEFVEELKKLVESGKECRYAAVDVEVTVQRQGAEGSSTLSKVIFVQYCPDNAPVRKRMLYASSVRALKASLGLESLFQVQASELSDLDEKVVKSNLMSHQRT
;
A
#
# COMPACT_ATOMS: atom_id res chain seq x y z
N MET A 1 5.83 1.28 -22.57
CA MET A 1 4.79 2.18 -23.12
C MET A 1 3.44 1.49 -23.01
N VAL A 2 2.30 2.18 -23.13
CA VAL A 2 0.97 1.55 -23.03
C VAL A 2 0.36 1.52 -24.42
N HIS A 3 -0.02 0.34 -24.90
CA HIS A 3 -0.59 0.19 -26.22
C HIS A 3 -1.95 0.91 -26.30
N PRO A 4 -2.26 1.66 -27.38
CA PRO A 4 -3.51 2.43 -27.50
C PRO A 4 -4.78 1.59 -27.30
N GLY A 5 -4.73 0.31 -27.68
CA GLY A 5 -5.82 -0.65 -27.47
C GLY A 5 -6.22 -0.85 -26.00
N VAL A 6 -5.31 -0.60 -25.05
CA VAL A 6 -5.61 -0.69 -23.60
C VAL A 6 -6.64 0.35 -23.20
N GLN A 7 -6.50 1.59 -23.67
CA GLN A 7 -7.41 2.68 -23.31
C GLN A 7 -8.81 2.47 -23.91
N SER A 8 -8.87 2.09 -25.18
CA SER A 8 -10.15 1.82 -25.86
C SER A 8 -10.89 0.63 -25.23
N THR A 9 -10.17 -0.41 -24.80
CA THR A 9 -10.77 -1.57 -24.14
C THR A 9 -11.26 -1.20 -22.74
N PHE A 10 -10.50 -0.41 -21.99
CA PHE A 10 -10.92 0.06 -20.68
C PHE A 10 -12.15 0.97 -20.75
N GLN A 11 -12.23 1.87 -21.74
CA GLN A 11 -13.42 2.71 -21.94
C GLN A 11 -14.70 1.89 -22.14
N LYS A 12 -14.62 0.74 -22.82
CA LYS A 12 -15.76 -0.19 -22.98
C LYS A 12 -16.22 -0.81 -21.64
N LEU A 13 -15.30 -0.98 -20.69
CA LEU A 13 -15.62 -1.40 -19.32
C LEU A 13 -16.15 -0.23 -18.47
N SER A 14 -15.59 0.98 -18.61
CA SER A 14 -15.84 2.08 -17.67
C SER A 14 -16.92 3.09 -18.06
N GLU A 15 -17.15 3.33 -19.35
CA GLU A 15 -17.98 4.44 -19.87
C GLU A 15 -19.05 3.99 -20.89
N GLY A 16 -19.01 2.73 -21.33
CA GLY A 16 -19.99 2.12 -22.25
C GLY A 16 -21.08 1.29 -21.56
N ARG A 17 -21.60 0.27 -22.27
CA ARG A 17 -22.63 -0.70 -21.77
C ARG A 17 -22.12 -1.64 -20.67
N LYS A 18 -20.95 -1.39 -20.07
CA LYS A 18 -20.23 -2.33 -19.19
C LYS A 18 -20.07 -3.70 -19.84
N GLU A 19 -19.54 -3.67 -21.06
CA GLU A 19 -19.43 -4.84 -21.94
C GLU A 19 -18.53 -5.92 -21.34
N TYR A 20 -17.54 -5.52 -20.55
CA TYR A 20 -16.61 -6.42 -19.89
C TYR A 20 -16.80 -6.40 -18.38
N ARG A 21 -16.68 -7.59 -17.77
CA ARG A 21 -16.66 -7.77 -16.33
C ARG A 21 -15.27 -7.53 -15.76
N TYR A 22 -14.25 -8.02 -16.46
CA TYR A 22 -12.86 -7.76 -16.14
C TYR A 22 -11.99 -7.79 -17.39
N ILE A 23 -10.83 -7.13 -17.30
CA ILE A 23 -9.82 -7.08 -18.34
C ILE A 23 -8.48 -7.44 -17.69
N ILE A 24 -7.71 -8.30 -18.35
CA ILE A 24 -6.37 -8.70 -17.95
C ILE A 24 -5.37 -8.10 -18.94
N PHE A 25 -4.28 -7.54 -18.40
CA PHE A 25 -3.20 -6.94 -19.15
C PHE A 25 -1.87 -7.63 -18.82
N LYS A 26 -1.03 -7.77 -19.84
CA LYS A 26 0.35 -8.25 -19.70
C LYS A 26 1.33 -7.23 -20.27
N ILE A 27 2.58 -7.30 -19.82
CA ILE A 27 3.69 -6.57 -20.40
C ILE A 27 4.42 -7.52 -21.34
N GLU A 28 4.38 -7.21 -22.63
CA GLU A 28 5.07 -7.93 -23.69
C GLU A 28 6.00 -6.93 -24.40
N GLU A 29 7.27 -7.30 -24.62
CA GLU A 29 8.25 -6.44 -25.31
C GLU A 29 8.36 -4.98 -24.79
N ARG A 30 8.18 -4.77 -23.47
CA ARG A 30 8.17 -3.46 -22.77
C ARG A 30 6.94 -2.58 -23.05
N GLU A 31 5.90 -3.15 -23.64
CA GLU A 31 4.61 -2.53 -23.84
C GLU A 31 3.50 -3.23 -23.06
N VAL A 32 2.58 -2.45 -22.51
CA VAL A 32 1.38 -2.99 -21.86
C VAL A 32 0.35 -3.26 -22.94
N ILE A 33 -0.10 -4.51 -23.04
CA ILE A 33 -1.13 -4.94 -23.98
C ILE A 33 -2.30 -5.63 -23.27
N VAL A 34 -3.45 -5.67 -23.93
CA VAL A 34 -4.62 -6.42 -23.46
C VAL A 34 -4.38 -7.90 -23.74
N GLU A 35 -4.41 -8.72 -22.71
CA GLU A 35 -4.28 -10.17 -22.83
C GLU A 35 -5.65 -10.84 -22.96
N ALA A 36 -6.63 -10.38 -22.17
CA ALA A 36 -8.00 -10.88 -22.20
C ALA A 36 -8.98 -9.79 -21.76
N ALA A 37 -10.17 -9.78 -22.33
CA ALA A 37 -11.29 -8.96 -21.88
C ALA A 37 -12.53 -9.87 -21.86
N VAL A 38 -13.07 -10.11 -20.67
CA VAL A 38 -14.09 -11.15 -20.45
C VAL A 38 -15.44 -10.49 -20.21
N THR A 39 -16.47 -10.97 -20.91
CA THR A 39 -17.83 -10.44 -20.80
C THR A 39 -18.61 -11.12 -19.66
N PRO A 40 -19.70 -10.51 -19.16
CA PRO A 40 -20.59 -11.16 -18.19
C PRO A 40 -21.22 -12.45 -18.73
N GLU A 41 -21.46 -12.53 -20.03
CA GLU A 41 -22.10 -13.67 -20.72
C GLU A 41 -21.18 -14.90 -20.74
N GLU A 42 -19.88 -14.69 -21.00
CA GLU A 42 -18.86 -15.75 -20.95
C GLU A 42 -18.72 -16.34 -19.54
N LEU A 43 -19.04 -15.56 -18.51
CA LEU A 43 -19.03 -16.03 -17.13
C LEU A 43 -20.30 -16.81 -16.77
N GLY A 44 -21.34 -16.83 -17.61
CA GLY A 44 -22.56 -17.62 -17.38
C GLY A 44 -23.25 -17.33 -16.04
N ILE A 45 -23.15 -16.10 -15.53
CA ILE A 45 -23.67 -15.73 -14.22
C ILE A 45 -25.14 -15.36 -14.38
N THR A 46 -26.03 -16.18 -13.82
CA THR A 46 -27.49 -16.03 -13.90
C THR A 46 -28.12 -15.46 -12.63
N SER A 47 -27.32 -15.16 -11.60
CA SER A 47 -27.84 -14.60 -10.34
C SER A 47 -28.17 -13.11 -10.50
N ASP A 48 -29.41 -12.75 -10.17
CA ASP A 48 -29.89 -11.37 -10.08
C ASP A 48 -29.41 -10.65 -8.81
N ASP A 49 -28.85 -11.40 -7.86
CA ASP A 49 -28.25 -10.84 -6.65
C ASP A 49 -26.90 -10.19 -6.99
N TYR A 50 -26.80 -8.89 -6.66
CA TYR A 50 -25.70 -8.02 -7.07
C TYR A 50 -24.37 -8.38 -6.40
N ASP A 51 -24.44 -8.88 -5.16
CA ASP A 51 -23.27 -9.24 -4.36
C ASP A 51 -22.80 -10.66 -4.72
N ASP A 52 -23.73 -11.61 -4.83
CA ASP A 52 -23.40 -12.99 -5.22
C ASP A 52 -22.88 -13.09 -6.66
N SER A 53 -23.43 -12.27 -7.57
CA SER A 53 -22.93 -12.16 -8.95
C SER A 53 -21.47 -11.69 -9.02
N SER A 54 -21.08 -10.75 -8.14
CA SER A 54 -19.69 -10.29 -8.06
C SER A 54 -18.76 -11.33 -7.44
N LYS A 55 -19.22 -12.04 -6.42
CA LYS A 55 -18.42 -13.12 -5.80
C LYS A 55 -18.16 -14.25 -6.79
N ALA A 56 -19.19 -14.73 -7.49
CA ALA A 56 -19.06 -15.78 -8.51
C ALA A 56 -18.16 -15.32 -9.68
N ALA A 57 -18.31 -14.07 -10.14
CA ALA A 57 -17.43 -13.49 -11.16
C ALA A 57 -15.97 -13.43 -10.70
N PHE A 58 -15.75 -13.09 -9.43
CA PHE A 58 -14.41 -12.97 -8.87
C PHE A 58 -13.73 -14.33 -8.69
N GLU A 59 -14.46 -15.37 -8.28
CA GLU A 59 -13.94 -16.74 -8.21
C GLU A 59 -13.45 -17.23 -9.58
N LYS A 60 -14.26 -17.04 -10.62
CA LYS A 60 -13.86 -17.35 -12.02
C LYS A 60 -12.67 -16.53 -12.49
N PHE A 61 -12.63 -15.25 -12.13
CA PHE A 61 -11.48 -14.39 -12.43
C PHE A 61 -10.20 -14.89 -11.76
N VAL A 62 -10.27 -15.35 -10.51
CA VAL A 62 -9.11 -15.93 -9.80
C VAL A 62 -8.63 -17.21 -10.49
N GLU A 63 -9.55 -18.06 -10.95
CA GLU A 63 -9.21 -19.25 -11.74
C GLU A 63 -8.55 -18.90 -13.07
N ASP A 64 -9.09 -17.93 -13.80
CA ASP A 64 -8.52 -17.45 -15.08
C ASP A 64 -7.13 -16.86 -14.89
N ILE A 65 -6.91 -16.07 -13.83
CA ILE A 65 -5.58 -15.58 -13.46
C ILE A 65 -4.62 -16.72 -13.14
N LYS A 66 -5.05 -17.72 -12.35
CA LYS A 66 -4.18 -18.86 -12.00
C LYS A 66 -3.78 -19.65 -13.24
N ALA A 67 -4.72 -19.90 -14.15
CA ALA A 67 -4.47 -20.58 -15.41
C ALA A 67 -3.49 -19.81 -16.30
N ARG A 68 -3.64 -18.48 -16.41
CA ARG A 68 -2.78 -17.62 -17.25
C ARG A 68 -1.42 -17.31 -16.66
N THR A 69 -1.25 -17.51 -15.35
CA THR A 69 0.01 -17.21 -14.64
C THR A 69 0.81 -18.46 -14.29
N ASP A 70 0.51 -19.62 -14.90
CA ASP A 70 1.14 -20.91 -14.59
C ASP A 70 1.19 -21.18 -13.08
N ASN A 71 0.03 -21.11 -12.40
CA ASN A 71 -0.09 -21.17 -10.94
C ASN A 71 0.66 -20.05 -10.21
N LEU A 72 0.42 -18.79 -10.58
CA LEU A 72 0.98 -17.62 -9.89
C LEU A 72 2.52 -17.55 -9.96
N GLN A 73 3.09 -17.97 -11.08
CA GLN A 73 4.50 -17.82 -11.44
C GLN A 73 4.75 -16.63 -12.37
N ASP A 74 3.71 -15.90 -12.78
CA ASP A 74 3.85 -14.72 -13.63
C ASP A 74 3.04 -13.51 -13.15
N CYS A 75 3.47 -12.31 -13.54
CA CYS A 75 2.82 -11.05 -13.16
C CYS A 75 1.77 -10.64 -14.20
N ARG A 76 0.66 -10.04 -13.75
CA ARG A 76 -0.39 -9.47 -14.61
C ARG A 76 -0.98 -8.21 -13.96
N TYR A 77 -1.54 -7.33 -14.77
CA TYR A 77 -2.50 -6.35 -14.27
C TYR A 77 -3.90 -6.81 -14.60
N ALA A 78 -4.86 -6.44 -13.78
CA ALA A 78 -6.26 -6.64 -14.09
C ALA A 78 -7.07 -5.44 -13.65
N VAL A 79 -8.16 -5.22 -14.36
CA VAL A 79 -9.22 -4.29 -13.98
C VAL A 79 -10.48 -5.12 -13.83
N PHE A 80 -11.16 -4.98 -12.71
CA PHE A 80 -12.38 -5.73 -12.41
C PHE A 80 -13.49 -4.75 -12.02
N ASP A 81 -14.67 -4.86 -12.63
CA ASP A 81 -15.86 -4.08 -12.23
C ASP A 81 -16.57 -4.81 -11.08
N PHE A 82 -16.38 -4.33 -9.84
CA PHE A 82 -17.10 -4.86 -8.68
C PHE A 82 -18.46 -4.20 -8.57
N LYS A 83 -19.51 -5.03 -8.56
CA LYS A 83 -20.88 -4.65 -8.26
C LYS A 83 -21.19 -5.02 -6.82
N PHE A 84 -21.64 -4.08 -6.00
CA PHE A 84 -21.97 -4.39 -4.61
C PHE A 84 -23.15 -3.55 -4.12
N THR A 85 -23.83 -4.04 -3.09
CA THR A 85 -24.87 -3.28 -2.41
C THR A 85 -24.33 -2.63 -1.14
N CYS A 86 -24.72 -1.38 -0.90
CA CYS A 86 -24.41 -0.68 0.34
C CYS A 86 -25.72 -0.35 1.04
N SER A 87 -25.94 -0.95 2.22
CA SER A 87 -27.06 -0.60 3.07
C SER A 87 -26.60 0.40 4.13
N ARG A 88 -27.28 1.55 4.22
CA ARG A 88 -27.07 2.53 5.29
C ARG A 88 -28.32 2.57 6.17
N VAL A 89 -28.12 2.53 7.48
CA VAL A 89 -29.20 2.63 8.46
C VAL A 89 -29.97 3.93 8.21
N GLY A 90 -31.25 3.81 7.83
CA GLY A 90 -32.14 4.94 7.53
C GLY A 90 -32.23 5.39 6.06
N ALA A 91 -31.41 4.86 5.13
CA ALA A 91 -31.40 5.28 3.71
C ALA A 91 -31.69 4.16 2.70
N GLY A 92 -31.92 2.93 3.18
CA GLY A 92 -32.17 1.76 2.30
C GLY A 92 -30.89 1.16 1.71
N THR A 93 -31.08 0.28 0.73
CA THR A 93 -30.00 -0.45 0.05
C THR A 93 -29.74 0.15 -1.33
N SER A 94 -28.52 0.62 -1.56
CA SER A 94 -28.09 1.22 -2.84
C SER A 94 -27.16 0.27 -3.59
N LYS A 95 -27.41 0.06 -4.88
CA LYS A 95 -26.50 -0.66 -5.78
C LYS A 95 -25.39 0.28 -6.22
N MET A 96 -24.14 -0.16 -6.06
CA MET A 96 -22.95 0.60 -6.37
C MET A 96 -22.01 -0.24 -7.22
N ASP A 97 -21.32 0.43 -8.14
CA ASP A 97 -20.31 -0.20 -8.97
C ASP A 97 -18.99 0.52 -8.77
N LYS A 98 -17.91 -0.24 -8.58
CA LYS A 98 -16.56 0.29 -8.51
C LYS A 98 -15.60 -0.55 -9.30
N ILE A 99 -14.84 0.13 -10.14
CA ILE A 99 -13.76 -0.48 -10.89
C ILE A 99 -12.55 -0.58 -9.98
N VAL A 100 -12.01 -1.78 -9.85
CA VAL A 100 -10.82 -2.08 -9.05
C VAL A 100 -9.69 -2.43 -9.98
N PHE A 101 -8.54 -1.76 -9.78
CA PHE A 101 -7.29 -2.13 -10.43
C PHE A 101 -6.48 -3.02 -9.51
N LEU A 102 -6.15 -4.20 -10.03
CA LEU A 102 -5.40 -5.25 -9.37
C LEU A 102 -4.05 -5.37 -10.05
N GLN A 103 -2.98 -5.18 -9.27
CA GLN A 103 -1.64 -5.54 -9.70
C GLN A 103 -1.29 -6.90 -9.09
N ILE A 104 -1.22 -7.92 -9.94
CA ILE A 104 -0.96 -9.30 -9.53
C ILE A 104 0.53 -9.55 -9.75
N CYS A 105 1.28 -9.62 -8.66
CA CYS A 105 2.72 -9.85 -8.66
C CYS A 105 3.04 -10.97 -7.66
N PRO A 106 2.76 -12.23 -8.02
CA PRO A 106 2.85 -13.34 -7.10
C PRO A 106 4.29 -13.73 -6.78
N ASP A 107 4.49 -14.44 -5.67
CA ASP A 107 5.83 -14.68 -5.16
C ASP A 107 6.72 -15.57 -6.03
N GLY A 108 6.11 -16.46 -6.81
CA GLY A 108 6.79 -17.31 -7.78
C GLY A 108 7.40 -16.53 -8.96
N ALA A 109 6.86 -15.35 -9.29
CA ALA A 109 7.31 -14.59 -10.45
C ALA A 109 8.76 -14.10 -10.32
N SER A 110 9.49 -14.14 -11.44
CA SER A 110 10.87 -13.68 -11.49
C SER A 110 11.01 -12.22 -11.03
N ILE A 111 12.08 -11.94 -10.30
CA ILE A 111 12.35 -10.60 -9.73
C ILE A 111 12.37 -9.54 -10.84
N LYS A 112 12.96 -9.85 -12.01
CA LYS A 112 12.99 -8.94 -13.16
C LYS A 112 11.58 -8.55 -13.62
N LYS A 113 10.66 -9.53 -13.77
CA LYS A 113 9.28 -9.24 -14.16
C LYS A 113 8.55 -8.43 -13.09
N LYS A 114 8.70 -8.79 -11.81
CA LYS A 114 8.14 -8.01 -10.69
C LYS A 114 8.59 -6.55 -10.71
N MET A 115 9.88 -6.29 -10.97
CA MET A 115 10.40 -4.92 -11.12
C MET A 115 9.75 -4.17 -12.28
N VAL A 116 9.64 -4.81 -13.45
CA VAL A 116 9.03 -4.20 -14.64
C VAL A 116 7.55 -3.87 -14.39
N TYR A 117 6.80 -4.77 -13.75
CA TYR A 117 5.40 -4.53 -13.41
C TYR A 117 5.22 -3.52 -12.26
N ALA A 118 6.13 -3.44 -11.30
CA ALA A 118 6.08 -2.40 -10.28
C ALA A 118 6.34 -1.00 -10.88
N SER A 119 7.39 -0.88 -11.69
CA SER A 119 7.79 0.39 -12.32
C SER A 119 6.80 0.87 -13.40
N SER A 120 6.15 -0.05 -14.12
CA SER A 120 5.19 0.30 -15.18
C SER A 120 3.77 0.58 -14.66
N ALA A 121 3.51 0.36 -13.36
CA ALA A 121 2.19 0.51 -12.77
C ALA A 121 1.67 1.95 -12.83
N SER A 122 2.54 2.96 -12.74
CA SER A 122 2.16 4.37 -12.86
C SER A 122 1.71 4.71 -14.29
N ALA A 123 2.40 4.17 -15.31
CA ALA A 123 2.11 4.43 -16.71
C ALA A 123 0.73 3.89 -17.12
N ILE A 124 0.42 2.63 -16.80
CA ILE A 124 -0.90 2.06 -17.11
C ILE A 124 -2.01 2.78 -16.36
N LYS A 125 -1.81 3.13 -15.07
CA LYS A 125 -2.81 3.88 -14.31
C LYS A 125 -3.09 5.26 -14.90
N ALA A 126 -2.06 5.97 -15.35
CA ALA A 126 -2.22 7.25 -16.02
C ALA A 126 -3.04 7.08 -17.31
N SER A 127 -2.82 5.99 -18.05
CA SER A 127 -3.59 5.68 -19.26
C SER A 127 -5.05 5.31 -18.99
N LEU A 128 -5.35 4.63 -17.88
CA LEU A 128 -6.71 4.21 -17.50
C LEU A 128 -7.52 5.32 -16.79
N GLY A 129 -6.86 6.34 -16.24
CA GLY A 129 -7.50 7.43 -15.51
C GLY A 129 -7.68 7.13 -14.02
N THR A 130 -7.10 7.99 -13.18
CA THR A 130 -6.98 7.77 -11.71
C THR A 130 -8.26 8.04 -10.92
N GLY A 131 -9.26 8.71 -11.50
CA GLY A 131 -10.46 9.15 -10.78
C GLY A 131 -11.51 8.06 -10.52
N LYS A 132 -11.50 6.95 -11.29
CA LYS A 132 -12.56 5.92 -11.26
C LYS A 132 -12.12 4.58 -10.68
N ILE A 133 -10.85 4.47 -10.26
CA ILE A 133 -10.21 3.19 -9.96
C ILE A 133 -9.85 3.12 -8.48
N LEU A 134 -10.39 2.12 -7.78
CA LEU A 134 -9.87 1.72 -6.47
C LEU A 134 -8.61 0.88 -6.65
N GLN A 135 -7.51 1.30 -6.03
CA GLN A 135 -6.24 0.58 -6.08
C GLN A 135 -6.15 -0.44 -4.96
N PHE A 136 -5.91 -1.71 -5.32
CA PHE A 136 -5.42 -2.72 -4.39
C PHE A 136 -4.06 -3.23 -4.86
N GLN A 137 -3.02 -2.95 -4.06
CA GLN A 137 -1.76 -3.70 -4.11
C GLN A 137 -1.79 -4.70 -2.97
N ALA A 138 -2.06 -5.96 -3.30
CA ALA A 138 -2.00 -7.05 -2.33
C ALA A 138 -0.55 -7.55 -2.28
N SER A 139 0.22 -7.08 -1.30
CA SER A 139 1.51 -7.71 -0.98
C SER A 139 1.35 -9.07 -0.30
N GLY A 140 0.11 -9.46 0.04
CA GLY A 140 -0.20 -10.66 0.82
C GLY A 140 0.20 -10.53 2.30
N VAL A 141 0.93 -9.48 2.68
CA VAL A 141 1.43 -9.25 4.03
C VAL A 141 0.31 -8.72 4.92
N LYS A 142 -0.05 -9.49 5.94
CA LYS A 142 -1.03 -9.10 6.95
C LYS A 142 -0.39 -8.21 8.02
N VAL A 143 -1.16 -7.36 8.67
CA VAL A 143 -0.68 -6.60 9.84
C VAL A 143 -1.07 -7.38 11.08
N ASP A 144 -0.09 -7.70 11.93
CA ASP A 144 -0.36 -8.38 13.19
C ASP A 144 -1.11 -7.44 14.16
N ALA A 145 -2.03 -7.99 14.96
CA ALA A 145 -2.82 -7.20 15.90
C ALA A 145 -1.95 -6.51 16.97
N SER A 146 -0.77 -7.07 17.29
CA SER A 146 0.20 -6.45 18.19
C SER A 146 0.66 -5.08 17.70
N CYS A 147 0.72 -4.84 16.38
CA CYS A 147 1.13 -3.56 15.82
C CYS A 147 0.13 -2.46 16.17
N LYS A 148 -1.18 -2.74 16.06
CA LYS A 148 -2.23 -1.78 16.39
C LYS A 148 -2.26 -1.47 17.89
N ASN A 149 -2.18 -2.51 18.71
CA ASN A 149 -2.10 -2.35 20.17
C ASN A 149 -0.90 -1.50 20.58
N ALA A 150 0.29 -1.81 20.07
CA ALA A 150 1.49 -1.02 20.38
C ALA A 150 1.33 0.44 19.95
N TYR A 151 0.80 0.68 18.74
CA TYR A 151 0.57 2.03 18.25
C TYR A 151 -0.44 2.81 19.10
N ASP A 152 -1.54 2.19 19.53
CA ASP A 152 -2.53 2.85 20.39
C ASP A 152 -1.94 3.18 21.78
N LEU A 153 -0.99 2.38 22.29
CA LEU A 153 -0.23 2.67 23.51
C LEU A 153 0.74 3.87 23.33
N LEU A 154 1.34 4.02 22.15
CA LEU A 154 2.18 5.17 21.81
C LEU A 154 1.35 6.44 21.61
N HIS A 155 0.32 6.38 20.76
CA HIS A 155 -0.41 7.57 20.32
C HIS A 155 -1.44 8.08 21.32
N ASN A 156 -2.22 7.19 21.95
CA ASN A 156 -3.31 7.62 22.84
C ASN A 156 -2.87 7.68 24.30
N LYS A 157 -1.95 6.80 24.71
CA LYS A 157 -1.51 6.69 26.11
C LYS A 157 -0.13 7.28 26.38
N HIS A 158 0.61 7.68 25.34
CA HIS A 158 1.98 8.21 25.45
C HIS A 158 2.86 7.34 26.37
N GLN A 159 2.73 6.01 26.24
CA GLN A 159 3.49 5.04 27.04
C GLN A 159 4.78 4.59 26.37
N HIS A 160 4.92 4.84 25.07
CA HIS A 160 6.09 4.46 24.29
C HIS A 160 6.52 5.65 23.44
N SER A 161 7.82 5.94 23.38
CA SER A 161 8.34 7.01 22.53
C SER A 161 8.56 6.58 21.08
N TYR A 162 8.81 5.28 20.84
CA TYR A 162 8.95 4.76 19.48
C TYR A 162 8.54 3.29 19.40
N ILE A 163 8.23 2.84 18.19
CA ILE A 163 7.95 1.45 17.86
C ILE A 163 8.65 1.15 16.54
N ILE A 164 9.39 0.06 16.47
CA ILE A 164 10.01 -0.47 15.26
C ILE A 164 9.23 -1.71 14.83
N PHE A 165 8.82 -1.73 13.56
CA PHE A 165 8.13 -2.84 12.92
C PHE A 165 9.03 -3.47 11.85
N LYS A 166 8.84 -4.78 11.65
CA LYS A 166 9.44 -5.52 10.54
C LYS A 166 8.40 -6.39 9.86
N ILE A 167 8.73 -6.82 8.65
CA ILE A 167 8.07 -7.96 8.03
C ILE A 167 8.74 -9.22 8.57
N ASP A 168 7.94 -10.20 8.98
CA ASP A 168 8.42 -11.49 9.48
C ASP A 168 9.26 -12.23 8.43
N LYS A 169 10.09 -13.18 8.86
CA LYS A 169 10.98 -13.97 7.99
C LYS A 169 10.24 -14.74 6.89
N ASN A 170 8.95 -15.03 7.11
CA ASN A 170 8.11 -15.72 6.15
C ASN A 170 7.48 -14.79 5.10
N ASP A 171 7.76 -13.48 5.14
CA ASP A 171 7.15 -12.47 4.25
C ASP A 171 5.61 -12.40 4.36
N THR A 172 4.99 -12.94 5.42
CA THR A 172 3.51 -13.06 5.53
C THR A 172 2.85 -12.04 6.45
N ALA A 173 3.58 -11.46 7.40
CA ALA A 173 3.01 -10.55 8.38
C ALA A 173 3.97 -9.43 8.79
N ILE A 174 3.43 -8.25 9.11
CA ILE A 174 4.12 -7.16 9.77
C ILE A 174 3.97 -7.35 11.27
N VAL A 175 5.09 -7.38 11.98
CA VAL A 175 5.16 -7.60 13.42
C VAL A 175 5.95 -6.48 14.11
N VAL A 176 5.69 -6.29 15.39
CA VAL A 176 6.49 -5.40 16.24
C VAL A 176 7.83 -6.08 16.51
N GLU A 177 8.93 -5.38 16.26
CA GLU A 177 10.27 -5.87 16.59
C GLU A 177 10.80 -5.28 17.89
N LYS A 178 10.58 -3.97 18.10
CA LYS A 178 11.05 -3.28 19.29
C LYS A 178 10.04 -2.19 19.66
N VAL A 179 9.83 -2.03 20.96
CA VAL A 179 9.07 -0.92 21.54
C VAL A 179 10.03 -0.16 22.44
N GLY A 180 10.03 1.15 22.31
CA GLY A 180 10.79 2.07 23.16
C GLY A 180 10.02 2.42 24.42
N ASP A 181 10.74 2.61 25.51
CA ASP A 181 10.15 3.04 26.77
C ASP A 181 9.61 4.49 26.69
N LYS A 182 8.80 4.85 27.68
CA LYS A 182 8.28 6.21 27.81
C LYS A 182 9.44 7.18 28.04
N ASN A 183 9.45 8.28 27.30
CA ASN A 183 10.50 9.32 27.32
C ASN A 183 11.87 8.87 26.81
N ALA A 184 11.96 7.76 26.06
CA ALA A 184 13.19 7.41 25.38
C ALA A 184 13.56 8.51 24.37
N PRO A 185 14.81 9.01 24.38
CA PRO A 185 15.24 10.08 23.48
C PRO A 185 15.28 9.59 22.02
N TYR A 186 15.13 10.52 21.08
CA TYR A 186 15.19 10.20 19.65
C TYR A 186 16.51 9.52 19.24
N SER A 187 17.61 9.87 19.90
CA SER A 187 18.91 9.22 19.69
C SER A 187 18.89 7.72 19.97
N GLU A 188 18.17 7.28 21.02
CA GLU A 188 18.05 5.85 21.36
C GLU A 188 17.30 5.09 20.26
N PHE A 189 16.24 5.70 19.70
CA PHE A 189 15.56 5.14 18.53
C PHE A 189 16.52 4.92 17.35
N VAL A 190 17.35 5.92 17.03
CA VAL A 190 18.31 5.84 15.92
C VAL A 190 19.37 4.78 16.19
N GLU A 191 19.86 4.66 17.42
CA GLU A 191 20.82 3.63 17.82
C GLU A 191 20.22 2.22 17.74
N GLU A 192 19.01 2.02 18.25
CA GLU A 192 18.32 0.73 18.17
C GLU A 192 18.01 0.36 16.71
N LEU A 193 17.58 1.31 15.90
CA LEU A 193 17.39 1.10 14.46
C LEU A 193 18.72 0.71 13.80
N LYS A 194 19.81 1.41 14.10
CA LYS A 194 21.15 1.12 13.59
C LYS A 194 21.61 -0.30 13.92
N LYS A 195 21.40 -0.75 15.17
CA LYS A 195 21.72 -2.13 15.60
C LYS A 195 20.90 -3.16 14.80
N LEU A 196 19.62 -2.89 14.58
CA LEU A 196 18.73 -3.80 13.82
C LEU A 196 19.06 -3.85 12.32
N VAL A 197 19.68 -2.80 11.76
CA VAL A 197 20.00 -2.68 10.34
C VAL A 197 21.49 -2.76 10.03
N GLU A 198 22.32 -3.18 11.00
CA GLU A 198 23.79 -3.20 10.91
C GLU A 198 24.31 -3.98 9.69
N SER A 199 23.57 -5.00 9.24
CA SER A 199 23.89 -5.75 8.02
C SER A 199 23.77 -4.95 6.71
N GLY A 200 23.22 -3.73 6.76
CA GLY A 200 22.98 -2.84 5.62
C GLY A 200 21.96 -3.37 4.60
N LYS A 201 21.31 -4.51 4.91
CA LYS A 201 20.43 -5.24 4.00
C LYS A 201 18.99 -5.38 4.50
N GLU A 202 18.73 -4.84 5.69
CA GLU A 202 17.43 -4.92 6.37
C GLU A 202 16.65 -3.62 6.18
N CYS A 203 15.36 -3.74 5.83
CA CYS A 203 14.42 -2.63 5.86
C CYS A 203 13.58 -2.71 7.15
N ARG A 204 13.14 -1.57 7.67
CA ARG A 204 12.33 -1.45 8.89
C ARG A 204 11.34 -0.30 8.77
N TYR A 205 10.20 -0.42 9.42
CA TYR A 205 9.31 0.71 9.65
C TYR A 205 9.42 1.16 11.08
N ALA A 206 9.12 2.41 11.36
CA ALA A 206 8.96 2.88 12.72
C ALA A 206 7.86 3.92 12.84
N ALA A 207 7.23 3.97 14.01
CA ALA A 207 6.43 5.10 14.46
C ALA A 207 7.18 5.73 15.63
N VAL A 208 7.46 7.02 15.55
CA VAL A 208 8.26 7.73 16.56
C VAL A 208 7.50 8.98 16.99
N ASP A 209 7.35 9.17 18.29
CA ASP A 209 6.83 10.40 18.86
C ASP A 209 7.97 11.41 18.96
N VAL A 210 7.88 12.51 18.20
CA VAL A 210 8.91 13.54 18.16
C VAL A 210 8.39 14.79 18.85
N GLU A 211 9.07 15.20 19.91
CA GLU A 211 8.81 16.45 20.59
C GLU A 211 9.43 17.63 19.82
N VAL A 212 8.59 18.58 19.44
CA VAL A 212 8.96 19.78 18.71
C VAL A 212 8.58 21.01 19.52
N THR A 213 9.56 21.87 19.77
CA THR A 213 9.34 23.15 20.41
C THR A 213 8.92 24.18 19.34
N VAL A 214 7.68 24.66 19.44
CA VAL A 214 7.14 25.70 18.55
C VAL A 214 7.10 27.03 19.31
N GLN A 215 7.79 28.03 18.78
CA GLN A 215 7.56 29.42 19.16
C GLN A 215 6.47 29.99 18.23
N ARG A 216 5.31 30.32 18.81
CA ARG A 216 4.26 31.05 18.08
C ARG A 216 4.61 32.53 18.06
N GLN A 217 4.53 33.18 16.90
CA GLN A 217 4.70 34.63 16.80
C GLN A 217 3.60 35.31 17.62
N GLY A 218 3.97 36.04 18.67
CA GLY A 218 3.06 36.85 19.49
C GLY A 218 2.75 36.32 20.90
N ALA A 219 3.34 35.21 21.36
CA ALA A 219 3.21 34.74 22.75
C ALA A 219 4.62 34.54 23.37
N GLU A 220 4.84 35.06 24.58
CA GLU A 220 6.09 34.90 25.36
C GLU A 220 6.22 33.50 25.97
N GLY A 221 6.08 32.45 25.15
CA GLY A 221 6.21 31.07 25.60
C GLY A 221 6.51 30.11 24.45
N SER A 222 7.56 29.31 24.63
CA SER A 222 7.81 28.13 23.79
C SER A 222 6.82 27.03 24.16
N SER A 223 5.99 26.58 23.22
CA SER A 223 5.08 25.45 23.42
C SER A 223 5.71 24.19 22.85
N THR A 224 5.84 23.14 23.66
CA THR A 224 6.28 21.81 23.21
C THR A 224 5.07 21.04 22.68
N LEU A 225 5.14 20.63 21.42
CA LEU A 225 4.15 19.79 20.77
C LEU A 225 4.79 18.44 20.47
N SER A 226 4.19 17.34 20.93
CA SER A 226 4.57 16.00 20.49
C SER A 226 3.78 15.66 19.22
N LYS A 227 4.46 15.06 18.25
CA LYS A 227 3.84 14.63 17.00
C LYS A 227 4.46 13.32 16.54
N VAL A 228 3.60 12.34 16.34
CA VAL A 228 4.00 11.03 15.82
C VAL A 228 4.31 11.13 14.33
N ILE A 229 5.48 10.65 13.95
CA ILE A 229 5.91 10.50 12.56
C ILE A 229 6.02 9.03 12.21
N PHE A 230 5.83 8.72 10.92
CA PHE A 230 6.06 7.39 10.39
C PHE A 230 7.36 7.37 9.59
N VAL A 231 8.29 6.50 9.96
CA VAL A 231 9.58 6.33 9.30
C VAL A 231 9.56 5.03 8.52
N GLN A 232 9.90 5.10 7.24
CA GLN A 232 10.22 3.93 6.42
C GLN A 232 11.71 3.95 6.12
N TYR A 233 12.45 3.07 6.77
CA TYR A 233 13.88 2.88 6.52
C TYR A 233 14.08 1.71 5.57
N CYS A 234 14.70 1.94 4.41
CA CYS A 234 15.02 0.87 3.48
C CYS A 234 16.28 1.19 2.68
N PRO A 235 17.43 0.61 3.04
CA PRO A 235 18.70 0.95 2.42
C PRO A 235 18.76 0.44 0.98
N ASP A 236 19.51 1.14 0.13
CA ASP A 236 19.64 0.75 -1.29
C ASP A 236 20.37 -0.57 -1.49
N ASN A 237 21.22 -0.95 -0.53
CA ASN A 237 21.91 -2.23 -0.49
C ASN A 237 21.00 -3.41 -0.09
N ALA A 238 19.76 -3.16 0.34
CA ALA A 238 18.82 -4.23 0.66
C ALA A 238 18.41 -5.04 -0.59
N PRO A 239 18.20 -6.36 -0.46
CA PRO A 239 17.76 -7.19 -1.58
C PRO A 239 16.50 -6.62 -2.25
N VAL A 240 16.48 -6.62 -3.59
CA VAL A 240 15.39 -6.05 -4.39
C VAL A 240 14.02 -6.57 -3.96
N ARG A 241 13.91 -7.89 -3.69
CA ARG A 241 12.67 -8.51 -3.20
C ARG A 241 12.18 -7.87 -1.90
N LYS A 242 13.10 -7.62 -0.96
CA LYS A 242 12.80 -7.02 0.35
C LYS A 242 12.41 -5.55 0.21
N ARG A 243 13.15 -4.78 -0.59
CA ARG A 243 12.80 -3.38 -0.92
C ARG A 243 11.39 -3.29 -1.51
N MET A 244 11.07 -4.19 -2.44
CA MET A 244 9.75 -4.24 -3.06
C MET A 244 8.65 -4.59 -2.05
N LEU A 245 8.88 -5.60 -1.21
CA LEU A 245 7.91 -6.05 -0.20
C LEU A 245 7.62 -4.94 0.83
N TYR A 246 8.66 -4.22 1.27
CA TYR A 246 8.49 -3.09 2.17
C TYR A 246 7.83 -1.89 1.49
N ALA A 247 8.13 -1.63 0.21
CA ALA A 247 7.46 -0.56 -0.54
C ALA A 247 5.96 -0.87 -0.78
N SER A 248 5.59 -2.12 -1.05
CA SER A 248 4.21 -2.51 -1.31
C SER A 248 3.36 -2.65 -0.04
N SER A 249 3.97 -3.04 1.08
CA SER A 249 3.26 -3.28 2.34
C SER A 249 3.04 -2.02 3.20
N VAL A 250 3.71 -0.91 2.87
CA VAL A 250 3.62 0.35 3.65
C VAL A 250 2.18 0.87 3.72
N ARG A 251 1.43 0.75 2.63
CA ARG A 251 0.04 1.23 2.57
C ARG A 251 -0.87 0.43 3.50
N ALA A 252 -0.69 -0.89 3.56
CA ALA A 252 -1.46 -1.76 4.44
C ALA A 252 -1.19 -1.44 5.91
N LEU A 253 0.07 -1.22 6.28
CA LEU A 253 0.44 -0.81 7.63
C LEU A 253 -0.17 0.55 8.01
N LYS A 254 -0.03 1.56 7.14
CA LYS A 254 -0.58 2.90 7.40
C LYS A 254 -2.09 2.88 7.57
N ALA A 255 -2.81 2.16 6.68
CA ALA A 255 -4.25 2.02 6.79
C ALA A 255 -4.66 1.30 8.08
N SER A 256 -3.97 0.20 8.45
CA SER A 256 -4.29 -0.56 9.67
C SER A 256 -4.04 0.22 10.95
N LEU A 257 -3.02 1.08 10.97
CA LEU A 257 -2.65 1.85 12.15
C LEU A 257 -3.36 3.20 12.23
N GLY A 258 -3.92 3.69 11.12
CA GLY A 258 -4.55 5.01 11.02
C GLY A 258 -3.56 6.15 10.74
N LEU A 259 -2.44 5.84 10.08
CA LEU A 259 -1.32 6.78 9.82
C LEU A 259 -1.43 7.50 8.48
N GLU A 260 -2.59 7.47 7.82
CA GLU A 260 -2.74 8.00 6.46
C GLU A 260 -2.46 9.50 6.38
N SER A 261 -2.79 10.26 7.43
CA SER A 261 -2.57 11.70 7.54
C SER A 261 -1.23 12.09 8.18
N LEU A 262 -0.44 11.11 8.67
CA LEU A 262 0.82 11.40 9.35
C LEU A 262 1.94 11.70 8.37
N PHE A 263 2.84 12.56 8.82
CA PHE A 263 4.08 12.87 8.11
C PHE A 263 4.93 11.61 7.99
N GLN A 264 5.31 11.28 6.76
CA GLN A 264 6.13 10.12 6.44
C GLN A 264 7.55 10.56 6.06
N VAL A 265 8.53 10.01 6.76
CA VAL A 265 9.95 10.09 6.41
C VAL A 265 10.33 8.80 5.69
N GLN A 266 10.86 8.93 4.47
CA GLN A 266 11.49 7.82 3.75
C GLN A 266 12.99 8.01 3.86
N ALA A 267 13.68 7.04 4.44
CA ALA A 267 15.11 7.08 4.68
C ALA A 267 15.78 5.89 3.98
N SER A 268 16.80 6.19 3.19
CA SER A 268 17.68 5.18 2.60
C SER A 268 18.98 5.07 3.39
N GLU A 269 19.38 6.15 4.06
CA GLU A 269 20.57 6.22 4.90
C GLU A 269 20.21 6.63 6.33
N LEU A 270 21.09 6.35 7.29
CA LEU A 270 20.85 6.75 8.69
C LEU A 270 21.01 8.27 8.88
N SER A 271 21.74 8.93 7.99
CA SER A 271 21.87 10.39 7.90
C SER A 271 20.52 11.08 7.61
N ASP A 272 19.62 10.43 6.87
CA ASP A 272 18.26 10.95 6.58
C ASP A 272 17.39 11.05 7.84
N LEU A 273 17.77 10.32 8.90
CA LEU A 273 17.08 10.29 10.19
C LEU A 273 17.70 11.28 11.18
N ASP A 274 18.51 12.24 10.73
CA ASP A 274 19.01 13.28 11.63
C ASP A 274 17.84 14.07 12.25
N GLU A 275 17.86 14.17 13.58
CA GLU A 275 16.76 14.77 14.36
C GLU A 275 16.47 16.21 13.92
N LYS A 276 17.49 16.99 13.56
CA LYS A 276 17.32 18.39 13.15
C LYS A 276 16.61 18.48 11.80
N VAL A 277 16.99 17.60 10.86
CA VAL A 277 16.38 17.52 9.53
C VAL A 277 14.91 17.12 9.65
N VAL A 278 14.63 16.07 10.43
CA VAL A 278 13.27 15.57 10.66
C VAL A 278 12.40 16.63 11.32
N LYS A 279 12.89 17.29 12.39
CA LYS A 279 12.15 18.37 13.07
C LYS A 279 11.88 19.56 12.15
N SER A 280 12.85 19.97 11.33
CA SER A 280 12.69 21.06 10.37
C SER A 280 11.60 20.75 9.33
N ASN A 281 11.63 19.54 8.75
CA ASN A 281 10.63 19.10 7.78
C ASN A 281 9.23 18.93 8.38
N LEU A 282 9.14 18.48 9.63
CA LEU A 282 7.89 18.35 10.35
C LEU A 282 7.25 19.72 10.64
N MET A 283 8.08 20.74 10.92
CA MET A 283 7.64 22.11 11.16
C MET A 283 7.15 22.81 9.90
N SER A 284 7.80 22.59 8.75
CA SER A 284 7.36 23.15 7.47
C SER A 284 6.00 22.58 7.05
N HIS A 285 5.77 21.29 7.28
CA HIS A 285 4.51 20.62 6.98
C HIS A 285 3.35 21.00 7.91
N GLN A 286 3.59 21.65 9.05
CA GLN A 286 2.52 22.15 9.93
C GLN A 286 1.95 23.49 9.48
N ARG A 287 2.62 24.21 8.58
CA ARG A 287 2.23 25.55 8.13
C ARG A 287 1.36 25.58 6.86
N THR A 288 1.07 24.41 6.27
CA THR A 288 0.23 24.27 5.07
C THR A 288 -1.07 23.60 5.45
#